data_AF-A0A3A4ZXW9-F1
#
_entry.id   AF-A0A3A4ZXW9-F1
#
_cell.length_a   1.000
_cell.length_b   1.000
_cell.length_c   1.000
_cell.angle_alpha   90.00
_cell.angle_beta   90.00
_cell.angle_gamma   90.00
#
_symmetry.space_group_name_H-M   'P 1'
#
loop_
_entity.id
_entity.type
_entity.pdbx_description
1 polymer ?
#
loop_
_entity_poly.entity_id
_entity_poly.type
_entity_poly.pdbx_seq_one_letter_code
_entity_poly.pdbx_strand_id
1 'polypeptide(L)'
;MARCITRSFLQPLHNLPLDQVDRVKVKKLLVDLMKIRAANTVEVVHAVISGIFSEAIDLGYLDKNPAYGLLKKILPPKNKRSLNEPDPFNQKDLGRLLEAAWDKLREPYPLILETMAMSGMRLGEALAMSCGNLDAQNCQYNKRRNS
;
A
#
# COMPACT_ATOMS: atom_id res chain seq x y z
N MET A 1 -12.72 -14.04 -17.10
CA MET A 1 -11.70 -13.19 -17.76
C MET A 1 -10.88 -12.47 -16.71
N ALA A 2 -9.67 -12.97 -16.42
CA ALA A 2 -8.76 -12.39 -15.44
C ALA A 2 -8.32 -10.98 -15.91
N ARG A 3 -8.84 -9.94 -15.27
CA ARG A 3 -8.39 -8.56 -15.48
C ARG A 3 -6.99 -8.45 -14.87
N CYS A 4 -5.97 -8.46 -15.73
CA CYS A 4 -4.59 -8.24 -15.35
C CYS A 4 -4.48 -6.92 -14.58
N ILE A 5 -3.76 -6.93 -13.45
CA ILE A 5 -3.49 -5.77 -12.60
C ILE A 5 -2.39 -4.90 -13.24
N THR A 6 -2.39 -4.72 -14.56
CA THR A 6 -1.73 -3.55 -15.16
C THR A 6 -2.66 -2.36 -14.91
N ARG A 7 -2.59 -1.88 -13.66
CA ARG A 7 -3.32 -0.73 -13.12
C ARG A 7 -3.37 0.39 -14.16
N SER A 8 -4.53 1.03 -14.30
CA SER A 8 -4.84 2.12 -15.24
C SER A 8 -3.76 3.23 -15.32
N PHE A 9 -2.92 3.37 -14.30
CA PHE A 9 -1.80 4.32 -14.25
C PHE A 9 -0.67 4.07 -15.25
N LEU A 10 -0.54 2.85 -15.80
CA LEU A 10 0.43 2.54 -16.87
C LEU A 10 -0.15 2.69 -18.28
N GLN A 11 -1.45 2.98 -18.42
CA GLN A 11 -2.08 3.14 -19.74
C GLN A 11 -1.33 4.08 -20.69
N PRO A 12 -0.78 5.22 -20.25
CA PRO A 12 -0.04 6.12 -21.14
C PRO A 12 1.24 5.52 -21.74
N LEU A 13 1.73 4.40 -21.19
CA LEU A 13 2.93 3.69 -21.65
C LEU A 13 2.61 2.32 -22.26
N HIS A 14 1.37 1.85 -22.21
CA HIS A 14 1.03 0.43 -22.44
C HIS A 14 1.30 -0.07 -23.87
N ASN A 15 1.36 0.83 -24.86
CA ASN A 15 1.60 0.51 -26.27
C ASN A 15 2.92 1.07 -26.80
N LEU A 16 3.77 1.62 -25.94
CA LEU A 16 5.06 2.13 -26.35
C LEU A 16 6.11 1.03 -26.24
N PRO A 17 6.89 0.78 -27.29
CA PRO A 17 8.12 0.01 -27.20
C PRO A 17 9.04 0.55 -26.09
N LEU A 18 9.74 -0.34 -25.39
CA LEU A 18 10.59 0.02 -24.23
C LEU A 18 11.67 1.06 -24.59
N ASP A 19 12.23 0.96 -25.79
CA ASP A 19 13.23 1.88 -26.36
C ASP A 19 12.67 3.27 -26.71
N GLN A 20 11.35 3.40 -26.89
CA GLN A 20 10.69 4.67 -27.17
C GLN A 20 10.25 5.42 -25.91
N VAL A 21 10.36 4.82 -24.74
CA VAL A 21 9.99 5.45 -23.47
C VAL A 21 11.22 6.17 -22.89
N ASP A 22 11.36 7.43 -23.26
CA ASP A 22 12.43 8.27 -22.74
C ASP A 22 12.13 8.84 -21.34
N ARG A 23 13.17 9.43 -20.74
CA ARG A 23 13.10 10.09 -19.43
C ARG A 23 12.08 11.24 -19.39
N VAL A 24 11.84 11.92 -20.51
CA VAL A 24 10.93 13.08 -20.59
C VAL A 24 9.48 12.62 -20.49
N LYS A 25 9.12 11.54 -21.20
CA LYS A 25 7.80 10.90 -21.15
C LYS A 25 7.49 10.40 -19.75
N VAL A 26 8.43 9.71 -19.10
CA VAL A 26 8.25 9.24 -17.71
C VAL A 26 8.07 10.42 -16.75
N LYS A 27 8.89 11.48 -16.89
CA LYS A 27 8.75 12.69 -16.07
C LYS A 27 7.39 13.34 -16.26
N LYS A 28 6.93 13.50 -17.50
CA LYS A 28 5.63 14.10 -17.82
C LYS A 28 4.49 13.30 -17.19
N LEU A 29 4.51 11.98 -17.33
CA LEU A 29 3.54 11.08 -16.71
C LEU A 29 3.43 11.27 -15.20
N LEU A 30 4.58 11.29 -14.49
CA LEU A 30 4.60 11.43 -13.04
C LEU A 30 4.12 12.82 -12.58
N VAL A 31 4.48 13.88 -13.32
CA VAL A 31 4.00 15.25 -13.05
C VAL A 31 2.50 15.39 -13.29
N ASP A 32 1.99 14.81 -14.36
CA ASP A 32 0.55 14.84 -14.64
C ASP A 32 -0.23 14.00 -13.62
N LEU A 33 0.33 12.87 -13.17
CA LEU A 33 -0.26 12.05 -12.12
C LEU A 33 -0.31 12.76 -10.77
N MET A 34 0.70 13.57 -10.43
CA MET A 34 0.71 14.39 -9.21
C MET A 34 -0.43 15.41 -9.15
N LYS A 35 -0.92 15.89 -10.30
CA LYS A 35 -2.04 16.86 -10.32
C LYS A 35 -3.35 16.25 -9.84
N ILE A 36 -3.49 14.92 -9.94
CA ILE A 36 -4.74 14.21 -9.71
C ILE A 36 -4.66 13.13 -8.62
N ARG A 37 -3.46 12.81 -8.11
CA ARG A 37 -3.24 11.76 -7.11
C ARG A 37 -2.27 12.21 -6.02
N ALA A 38 -2.40 11.58 -4.85
CA ALA A 38 -1.50 11.78 -3.72
C ALA A 38 -0.06 11.37 -4.06
N ALA A 39 0.91 12.04 -3.42
CA ALA A 39 2.34 11.77 -3.58
C ALA A 39 2.70 10.29 -3.40
N ASN A 40 2.07 9.59 -2.44
CA ASN A 40 2.30 8.16 -2.21
C ASN A 40 1.88 7.30 -3.42
N THR A 41 0.77 7.65 -4.08
CA THR A 41 0.35 6.94 -5.30
C THR A 41 1.37 7.13 -6.42
N VAL A 42 1.90 8.35 -6.58
CA VAL A 42 2.93 8.66 -7.57
C VAL A 42 4.24 7.90 -7.28
N GLU A 43 4.61 7.75 -6.01
CA GLU A 43 5.77 6.95 -5.57
C GLU A 43 5.61 5.47 -5.93
N VAL A 44 4.42 4.90 -5.70
CA VAL A 44 4.12 3.51 -6.10
C VAL A 44 4.17 3.35 -7.62
N VAL A 45 3.61 4.29 -8.39
CA VAL A 45 3.66 4.22 -9.87
C VAL A 45 5.09 4.35 -10.38
N HIS A 46 5.88 5.27 -9.82
CA HIS A 46 7.31 5.39 -10.15
C HIS A 46 8.06 4.09 -9.85
N ALA A 47 7.81 3.44 -8.70
CA ALA A 47 8.46 2.18 -8.34
C ALA A 47 8.16 1.06 -9.35
N VAL A 48 6.91 0.96 -9.80
CA VAL A 48 6.52 -0.02 -10.84
C VAL A 48 7.24 0.27 -12.16
N ILE A 49 7.22 1.52 -12.63
CA ILE A 49 7.91 1.89 -13.87
C ILE A 49 9.41 1.61 -13.75
N SER A 50 10.03 2.02 -12.63
CA SER A 50 11.44 1.78 -12.38
C SER A 50 11.78 0.30 -12.38
N GLY A 51 10.93 -0.55 -11.79
CA GLY A 51 11.11 -2.01 -11.77
C GLY A 51 11.08 -2.62 -13.17
N ILE A 52 10.11 -2.22 -14.01
CA ILE A 52 10.02 -2.67 -15.41
C ILE A 52 11.30 -2.33 -16.19
N PHE A 53 11.81 -1.11 -16.06
CA PHE A 53 13.04 -0.70 -16.75
C PHE A 53 14.30 -1.30 -16.18
N SER A 54 14.33 -1.65 -14.89
CA SER A 54 15.44 -2.39 -14.30
C SER A 54 15.49 -3.82 -14.86
N GLU A 55 14.36 -4.51 -14.90
CA GLU A 55 14.28 -5.85 -15.51
C GLU A 55 14.69 -5.83 -16.99
N ALA A 56 14.27 -4.80 -17.73
CA ALA A 56 14.65 -4.64 -19.13
C ALA A 56 16.17 -4.46 -19.33
N ILE A 57 16.85 -3.83 -18.37
CA ILE A 57 18.31 -3.70 -18.39
C ILE A 57 18.97 -5.04 -18.06
N ASP A 58 18.46 -5.75 -17.05
CA ASP A 58 18.99 -7.06 -16.64
C ASP A 58 18.88 -8.10 -17.78
N LEU A 59 17.85 -7.99 -18.61
CA LEU A 59 17.66 -8.79 -19.83
C LEU A 59 18.41 -8.26 -21.07
N GLY A 60 19.13 -7.15 -20.95
CA GLY A 60 19.94 -6.57 -22.03
C GLY A 60 19.14 -5.83 -23.12
N TYR A 61 17.87 -5.49 -22.88
CA TYR A 61 17.06 -4.71 -23.83
C TYR A 61 17.40 -3.22 -23.84
N LEU A 62 17.93 -2.70 -22.73
CA LEU A 62 18.23 -1.28 -22.54
C LEU A 62 19.51 -1.11 -21.71
N ASP A 63 20.21 0.01 -21.92
CA ASP A 63 21.42 0.34 -21.14
C ASP A 63 21.11 1.20 -19.90
N LYS A 64 19.96 1.89 -19.89
CA LYS A 64 19.67 2.95 -18.91
C LYS A 64 18.20 2.97 -18.51
N ASN A 65 17.97 3.17 -17.22
CA ASN A 65 16.61 3.27 -16.67
C ASN A 65 16.11 4.74 -16.77
N PRO A 66 15.11 5.04 -17.62
CA PRO A 66 14.57 6.39 -17.78
C PRO A 66 13.89 6.93 -16.51
N ALA A 67 13.43 6.05 -15.60
CA ALA A 67 12.82 6.43 -14.34
C ALA A 67 13.84 6.78 -13.24
N TYR A 68 15.13 6.49 -13.45
CA TYR A 68 16.16 6.59 -12.42
C TYR A 68 16.31 8.03 -11.89
N GLY A 69 16.16 8.18 -10.57
CA GLY A 69 16.32 9.45 -9.86
C GLY A 69 15.27 10.52 -10.17
N LEU A 70 14.19 10.21 -10.90
CA LEU A 70 13.13 11.18 -11.21
C LEU A 70 12.33 11.58 -9.97
N LEU A 71 12.06 10.63 -9.07
CA LEU A 71 11.22 10.86 -7.90
C LEU A 71 11.73 12.00 -7.00
N LYS A 72 13.06 12.10 -6.81
CA LYS A 72 13.71 13.14 -5.99
C LYS A 72 13.53 14.55 -6.56
N LYS A 73 13.33 14.68 -7.88
CA LYS A 73 13.16 15.96 -8.58
C LYS A 73 11.71 16.39 -8.68
N ILE A 74 10.78 15.45 -8.52
CA ILE A 74 9.35 15.65 -8.80
C ILE A 74 8.56 15.80 -7.50
N LEU A 75 8.83 14.96 -6.51
CA LEU A 75 8.08 14.98 -5.26
C LEU A 75 8.84 15.81 -4.20
N PRO A 76 8.13 16.61 -3.35
CA PRO A 76 8.74 17.37 -2.25
C PRO A 76 9.50 16.45 -1.27
N PRO A 77 10.36 16.90 -0.35
CA PRO A 77 11.03 16.00 0.60
C PRO A 77 10.03 15.12 1.37
N LYS A 78 10.37 13.87 1.71
CA LYS A 78 9.45 12.92 2.40
C LYS A 78 8.81 13.53 3.65
N ASN A 79 9.57 14.33 4.39
CA ASN A 79 9.14 15.03 5.61
C ASN A 79 8.06 16.11 5.38
N LYS A 80 7.74 16.42 4.11
CA LYS A 80 6.69 17.37 3.72
C LYS A 80 5.58 16.71 2.88
N ARG A 81 5.62 15.37 2.69
CA ARG A 81 4.67 14.63 1.83
C ARG A 81 3.41 14.14 2.56
N SER A 82 3.40 14.17 3.89
CA SER A 82 2.26 13.76 4.71
C SER A 82 1.98 14.83 5.76
N LEU A 83 0.95 15.64 5.53
CA LEU A 83 0.42 16.58 6.51
C LEU A 83 -0.68 15.97 7.39
N ASN A 84 -0.94 14.67 7.27
CA ASN A 84 -1.73 13.97 8.26
C ASN A 84 -0.75 13.32 9.21
N GLU A 85 -0.36 14.05 10.26
CA GLU A 85 0.17 13.40 11.45
C GLU A 85 -0.83 12.32 11.84
N PRO A 86 -0.40 11.06 12.03
CA PRO A 86 -1.29 10.04 12.55
C PRO A 86 -1.88 10.55 13.85
N ASP A 87 -3.21 10.61 13.95
CA ASP A 87 -3.95 10.89 15.18
C ASP A 87 -4.45 9.56 15.74
N PRO A 88 -3.59 8.79 16.43
CA PRO A 88 -4.00 7.51 16.99
C PRO A 88 -5.01 7.74 18.11
N PHE A 89 -5.99 6.85 18.22
CA PHE A 89 -6.89 6.88 19.38
C PHE A 89 -6.10 6.77 20.68
N ASN A 90 -6.32 7.73 21.57
CA ASN A 90 -5.93 7.58 22.96
C ASN A 90 -6.86 6.56 23.65
N GLN A 91 -6.52 6.18 24.88
CA GLN A 91 -7.27 5.18 25.63
C GLN A 91 -8.76 5.53 25.82
N LYS A 92 -9.09 6.82 25.94
CA LYS A 92 -10.49 7.28 26.10
C LYS A 92 -11.26 7.16 24.81
N ASP A 93 -10.66 7.53 23.68
CA ASP A 93 -11.31 7.42 22.37
C ASP A 93 -11.49 5.97 21.95
N LEU A 94 -10.52 5.10 22.28
CA LEU A 94 -10.66 3.67 22.08
C LEU A 94 -11.81 3.09 22.91
N GLY A 95 -11.92 3.48 24.20
CA GLY A 95 -13.04 3.05 25.06
C GLY A 95 -14.39 3.44 24.47
N ARG A 96 -14.55 4.70 24.05
CA ARG A 96 -15.78 5.20 23.40
C ARG A 96 -16.10 4.45 22.11
N LEU A 97 -15.09 4.14 21.30
CA LEU A 97 -15.27 3.36 20.07
C LEU A 97 -15.83 1.97 20.38
N LEU A 98 -15.26 1.27 21.37
CA LEU A 98 -15.67 -0.09 21.73
C LEU A 98 -17.07 -0.09 22.37
N GLU A 99 -17.37 0.86 23.25
CA GLU A 99 -18.72 1.04 23.81
C GLU A 99 -19.76 1.27 22.71
N ALA A 100 -19.48 2.17 21.77
CA ALA A 100 -20.36 2.43 20.64
C ALA A 100 -20.48 1.22 19.71
N ALA A 101 -19.41 0.45 19.52
CA ALA A 101 -19.44 -0.77 18.72
C ALA A 101 -20.38 -1.81 19.32
N TRP A 102 -20.29 -2.06 20.63
CA TRP A 102 -21.17 -2.99 21.33
C TRP A 102 -22.64 -2.52 21.39
N ASP A 103 -22.88 -1.21 21.45
CA ASP A 103 -24.25 -0.65 21.45
C ASP A 103 -24.90 -0.62 20.05
N LYS A 104 -24.12 -0.37 18.99
CA LYS A 104 -24.65 -0.10 17.64
C LYS A 104 -24.47 -1.22 16.64
N LEU A 105 -23.50 -2.11 16.81
CA LEU A 105 -23.18 -3.16 15.85
C LEU A 105 -23.70 -4.51 16.33
N ARG A 106 -24.17 -5.32 15.40
CA ARG A 106 -24.54 -6.71 15.67
C ARG A 106 -23.28 -7.58 15.76
N GLU A 107 -23.33 -8.65 16.55
CA GLU A 107 -22.33 -9.70 16.49
C GLU A 107 -22.15 -10.25 15.05
N PRO A 108 -20.91 -10.56 14.63
CA PRO A 108 -19.67 -10.61 15.42
C PRO A 108 -18.81 -9.34 15.38
N TYR A 109 -19.28 -8.25 14.75
CA TYR A 109 -18.48 -7.05 14.50
C TYR A 109 -17.86 -6.39 15.75
N PRO A 110 -18.56 -6.19 16.88
CA PRO A 110 -17.94 -5.61 18.08
C PRO A 110 -16.82 -6.49 18.64
N LEU A 111 -16.99 -7.81 18.64
CA LEU A 111 -15.97 -8.77 19.08
C LEU A 111 -14.71 -8.72 18.20
N ILE A 112 -14.87 -8.55 16.88
CA ILE A 112 -13.73 -8.40 15.96
C ILE A 112 -12.95 -7.11 16.26
N LEU A 113 -13.65 -5.99 16.45
CA LEU A 113 -13.03 -4.70 16.78
C LEU A 113 -12.29 -4.75 18.12
N GLU A 114 -12.91 -5.35 19.13
CA GLU A 114 -12.29 -5.55 20.44
C GLU A 114 -11.06 -6.46 20.36
N THR A 115 -11.17 -7.58 19.64
CA THR A 115 -10.03 -8.48 19.41
C THR A 115 -8.87 -7.76 18.74
N MET A 116 -9.14 -6.96 17.70
CA MET A 116 -8.12 -6.16 17.02
C MET A 116 -7.48 -5.12 17.94
N ALA A 117 -8.30 -4.42 18.75
CA ALA A 117 -7.84 -3.41 19.70
C ALA A 117 -6.92 -4.00 20.77
N MET A 118 -7.27 -5.18 21.31
CA MET A 118 -6.51 -5.82 22.39
C MET A 118 -5.26 -6.56 21.91
N SER A 119 -5.30 -7.11 20.69
CA SER A 119 -4.19 -7.92 20.14
C SER A 119 -3.22 -7.15 19.23
N GLY A 120 -3.60 -5.94 18.80
CA GLY A 120 -2.85 -5.17 17.80
C GLY A 120 -2.80 -5.86 16.42
N MET A 121 -3.73 -6.79 16.14
CA MET A 121 -3.80 -7.49 14.86
C MET A 121 -4.29 -6.59 13.74
N ARG A 122 -3.74 -6.78 12.54
CA ARG A 122 -4.33 -6.18 11.33
C ARG A 122 -5.67 -6.83 11.04
N LEU A 123 -6.59 -6.11 10.38
CA LEU A 123 -7.91 -6.63 10.02
C LEU A 123 -7.84 -7.97 9.29
N GLY A 124 -6.92 -8.11 8.31
CA GLY A 124 -6.73 -9.36 7.60
C GLY A 124 -6.23 -10.51 8.47
N GLU A 125 -5.45 -10.22 9.52
CA GLU A 125 -4.99 -11.22 10.48
C GLU A 125 -6.14 -11.66 11.40
N ALA A 126 -6.96 -10.71 11.88
CA ALA A 126 -8.10 -10.98 12.74
C ALA A 126 -9.18 -11.80 12.01
N LEU A 127 -9.45 -11.50 10.74
CA LEU A 127 -10.39 -12.26 9.91
C LEU A 127 -9.89 -13.66 9.56
N ALA A 128 -8.57 -13.87 9.54
CA ALA A 128 -7.97 -15.18 9.28
C ALA A 128 -7.80 -16.02 10.56
N MET A 129 -8.41 -15.61 11.68
CA MET A 129 -8.28 -16.34 12.93
C MET A 129 -8.91 -17.73 12.87
N SER A 130 -8.23 -18.71 13.47
CA SER A 130 -8.70 -20.10 13.55
C SER A 130 -8.35 -20.71 14.89
N CYS A 131 -9.26 -21.51 15.46
CA CYS A 131 -9.04 -22.20 16.73
C CYS A 131 -7.79 -23.10 16.72
N GLY A 132 -7.39 -23.63 15.56
CA GLY A 132 -6.18 -24.46 15.43
C GLY A 132 -4.86 -23.72 15.69
N ASN A 133 -4.88 -22.38 15.76
CA ASN A 133 -3.72 -21.55 16.07
C ASN A 133 -3.81 -20.92 17.47
N LEU A 134 -4.86 -21.19 18.24
CA LEU A 134 -5.05 -20.71 19.60
C LEU A 134 -4.42 -21.71 20.58
N ASP A 135 -3.41 -21.26 21.30
CA ASP A 135 -2.88 -21.95 22.47
C ASP A 135 -3.53 -21.34 23.73
N ALA A 136 -4.62 -21.95 24.17
CA ALA A 136 -5.37 -21.50 25.32
C ALA A 136 -4.63 -21.74 26.65
N GLN A 137 -3.67 -22.66 26.70
CA GLN A 137 -2.90 -22.93 27.94
C GLN A 137 -1.92 -21.79 28.22
N ASN A 138 -1.29 -21.27 27.16
CA ASN A 138 -0.32 -20.19 27.25
C ASN A 138 -0.90 -18.81 26.95
N CYS A 139 -2.22 -18.71 26.69
CA CYS A 139 -2.90 -17.49 26.26
C CYS A 139 -2.26 -16.84 25.03
N GLN A 140 -1.88 -17.66 24.04
CA GLN A 140 -1.17 -17.23 22.83
C GLN A 140 -1.97 -17.53 21.57
N TYR A 141 -1.85 -16.63 20.59
CA TYR A 141 -2.36 -16.86 19.25
C TYR A 141 -1.21 -16.85 18.23
N ASN A 142 -0.99 -17.99 17.57
CA ASN A 142 0.12 -18.19 16.64
C ASN A 142 -0.22 -17.69 15.24
N LYS A 143 0.38 -16.56 14.84
CA LYS A 143 0.22 -16.00 13.49
C LYS A 143 1.01 -16.83 12.48
N ARG A 144 0.34 -17.50 11.55
CA ARG A 144 1.02 -18.10 10.39
C ARG A 144 1.40 -17.00 9.41
N ARG A 145 2.69 -16.73 9.27
CA ARG A 145 3.20 -15.99 8.10
C ARG A 145 3.36 -17.00 6.97
N ASN A 146 2.44 -17.00 6.01
CA ASN A 146 2.74 -17.63 4.73
C ASN A 146 3.90 -16.83 4.11
N SER A 147 5.09 -17.42 4.11
CA SER A 147 6.25 -16.93 3.35
C SER A 147 6.10 -17.33 1.89
#